data_AF-A0A6C0C5U0-F1
#
_entry.id   AF-A0A6C0C5U0-F1
#
_cell.length_a   1.000
_cell.length_b   1.000
_cell.length_c   1.000
_cell.angle_alpha   90.00
_cell.angle_beta   90.00
_cell.angle_gamma   90.00
#
_symmetry.space_group_name_H-M   'P 1'
#
loop_
_entity.id
_entity.type
_entity.pdbx_description
1 polymer ?
#
loop_
_entity_poly.entity_id
_entity_poly.type
_entity_poly.pdbx_seq_one_letter_code
_entity_poly.pdbx_strand_id
1 'polypeptide(L)'
;MYEQGTEIMLMIGGAGGAYGTLFSNFDLYYPLLFKLLRTYRFISGIDLDIEESVDISNVKKLINRLIDDFGEDFTITMAPVADALINDGAGFGGFSYKELYNSKEGRHISWFNTQCYDSYTLETYDSIIKNGYPPEKVVFGLLGGDYDGFTVALHEINKVKEKYKKMLGVFVWEYLIAPPDKKDPSQFCKIMKGIIDEDEYVLVD
;
A
#
# COMPACT_ATOMS: atom_id res chain seq x y z
N MET A 1 10.51 4.28 16.53
CA MET A 1 9.50 4.39 15.48
C MET A 1 8.43 5.40 15.87
N TYR A 2 7.39 5.04 16.63
CA TYR A 2 6.29 5.98 16.96
C TYR A 2 6.78 7.30 17.62
N GLU A 3 7.58 7.22 18.68
CA GLU A 3 8.14 8.41 19.35
C GLU A 3 9.14 9.21 18.48
N GLN A 4 9.58 8.63 17.37
CA GLN A 4 10.48 9.27 16.40
C GLN A 4 9.70 9.89 15.22
N GLY A 5 8.37 9.94 15.29
CA GLY A 5 7.51 10.52 14.26
C GLY A 5 7.19 9.58 13.10
N THR A 6 7.58 8.30 13.19
CA THR A 6 7.22 7.31 12.16
C THR A 6 5.78 6.85 12.37
N GLU A 7 4.96 6.96 11.33
CA GLU A 7 3.64 6.34 11.27
C GLU A 7 3.77 4.81 11.38
N ILE A 8 2.92 4.21 12.21
CA ILE A 8 2.83 2.75 12.35
C ILE A 8 1.44 2.35 11.91
N MET A 9 1.36 1.43 10.95
CA MET A 9 0.10 0.92 10.41
C MET A 9 0.00 -0.58 10.66
N LEU A 10 -1.24 -1.07 10.69
CA LEU A 10 -1.53 -2.50 10.68
C LEU A 10 -1.88 -2.95 9.26
N MET A 11 -1.18 -3.92 8.69
CA MET A 11 -1.65 -4.59 7.48
C MET A 11 -2.56 -5.77 7.86
N ILE A 12 -3.68 -5.94 7.17
CA ILE A 12 -4.57 -7.11 7.34
C ILE A 12 -4.80 -7.83 6.00
N GLY A 13 -4.85 -9.16 6.04
CA GLY A 13 -5.05 -10.00 4.87
C GLY A 13 -3.75 -10.54 4.29
N GLY A 14 -3.42 -10.08 3.08
CA GLY A 14 -2.39 -10.65 2.22
C GLY A 14 -2.71 -12.07 1.79
N ALA A 15 -1.69 -12.79 1.32
CA ALA A 15 -1.82 -14.16 0.81
C ALA A 15 -2.40 -15.16 1.84
N GLY A 16 -2.36 -14.83 3.14
CA GLY A 16 -2.97 -15.63 4.20
C GLY A 16 -4.49 -15.50 4.31
N GLY A 17 -5.07 -14.49 3.65
CA GLY A 17 -6.48 -14.14 3.75
C GLY A 17 -6.86 -13.54 5.10
N ALA A 18 -8.06 -12.96 5.14
CA ALA A 18 -8.74 -12.45 6.33
C ALA A 18 -10.17 -12.03 5.98
N TYR A 19 -10.39 -11.56 4.76
CA TYR A 19 -11.58 -10.83 4.35
C TYR A 19 -12.80 -11.73 4.15
N GLY A 20 -12.64 -12.93 3.61
CA GLY A 20 -13.71 -13.91 3.51
C GLY A 20 -14.27 -14.25 4.89
N THR A 21 -13.39 -14.44 5.88
CA THR A 21 -13.79 -14.64 7.27
C THR A 21 -14.44 -13.37 7.83
N LEU A 22 -13.78 -12.21 7.72
CA LEU A 22 -14.27 -10.92 8.22
C LEU A 22 -15.69 -10.63 7.72
N PHE A 23 -15.95 -10.83 6.44
CA PHE A 23 -17.25 -10.54 5.83
C PHE A 23 -18.28 -11.66 5.99
N SER A 24 -17.88 -12.90 6.29
CA SER A 24 -18.82 -13.98 6.60
C SER A 24 -19.67 -13.70 7.85
N ASN A 25 -19.11 -12.96 8.82
CA ASN A 25 -19.82 -12.50 10.00
C ASN A 25 -19.19 -11.21 10.54
N PHE A 26 -19.46 -10.10 9.84
CA PHE A 26 -18.86 -8.81 10.14
C PHE A 26 -19.10 -8.36 11.59
N ASP A 27 -20.30 -8.60 12.14
CA ASP A 27 -20.66 -8.18 13.49
C ASP A 27 -19.91 -8.98 14.57
N LEU A 28 -19.41 -10.18 14.25
CA LEU A 28 -18.57 -10.97 15.14
C LEU A 28 -17.09 -10.63 15.00
N TYR A 29 -16.58 -10.49 13.77
CA TYR A 29 -15.15 -10.39 13.51
C TYR A 29 -14.61 -8.95 13.51
N TYR A 30 -15.37 -7.97 13.01
CA TYR A 30 -14.93 -6.57 13.02
C TYR A 30 -14.63 -6.05 14.44
N PRO A 31 -15.44 -6.37 15.49
CA PRO A 31 -15.10 -5.95 16.85
C PRO A 31 -13.74 -6.45 17.36
N LEU A 32 -13.21 -7.56 16.83
CA LEU A 32 -11.87 -8.05 17.19
C LEU A 32 -10.79 -7.12 16.62
N LEU A 33 -10.92 -6.71 15.36
CA LEU A 33 -10.04 -5.73 14.72
C LEU A 33 -10.16 -4.36 15.39
N PHE A 34 -11.37 -3.89 15.65
CA PHE A 34 -11.60 -2.64 16.38
C PHE A 34 -10.92 -2.66 17.75
N LYS A 35 -11.07 -3.75 18.52
CA LYS A 35 -10.43 -3.89 19.83
C LYS A 35 -8.91 -3.86 19.72
N LEU A 36 -8.33 -4.50 18.70
CA LEU A 36 -6.88 -4.47 18.44
C LEU A 36 -6.38 -3.04 18.22
N LEU A 37 -6.96 -2.34 17.24
CA LEU A 37 -6.60 -0.95 16.89
C LEU A 37 -6.80 0.03 18.07
N ARG A 38 -7.87 -0.16 18.86
CA ARG A 38 -8.11 0.64 20.07
C ARG A 38 -7.13 0.36 21.20
N THR A 39 -6.65 -0.88 21.31
CA THR A 39 -5.69 -1.28 22.34
C THR A 39 -4.32 -0.69 22.05
N TYR A 40 -3.89 -0.74 20.79
CA TYR A 40 -2.57 -0.28 20.35
C TYR A 40 -2.67 1.08 19.65
N ARG A 41 -2.90 2.14 20.43
CA ARG A 41 -3.14 3.51 19.94
C ARG A 41 -1.98 4.15 19.17
N PHE A 42 -0.79 3.53 19.18
CA PHE A 42 0.32 3.95 18.34
C PHE A 42 0.14 3.52 16.87
N ILE A 43 -0.82 2.63 16.58
CA ILE A 43 -1.24 2.30 15.21
C ILE A 43 -2.17 3.42 14.74
N SER A 44 -1.69 4.25 13.82
CA SER A 44 -2.43 5.40 13.28
C SER A 44 -3.15 5.10 11.96
N GLY A 45 -2.95 3.91 11.40
CA GLY A 45 -3.59 3.52 10.16
C GLY A 45 -3.70 2.02 9.95
N ILE A 46 -4.35 1.65 8.85
CA ILE A 46 -4.52 0.28 8.40
C ILE A 46 -4.29 0.17 6.89
N ASP A 47 -3.52 -0.84 6.49
CA ASP A 47 -3.39 -1.23 5.10
C ASP A 47 -4.31 -2.44 4.82
N LEU A 48 -5.19 -2.25 3.85
CA LEU A 48 -6.15 -3.26 3.42
C LEU A 48 -5.56 -4.06 2.25
N ASP A 49 -4.74 -5.06 2.57
CA ASP A 49 -4.11 -5.95 1.60
C ASP A 49 -5.05 -7.10 1.18
N ILE A 50 -5.97 -6.80 0.25
CA ILE A 50 -7.03 -7.74 -0.17
C ILE A 50 -6.53 -8.65 -1.32
N GLU A 51 -6.10 -9.85 -0.96
CA GLU A 51 -5.65 -10.90 -1.90
C GLU A 51 -6.64 -12.08 -2.06
N GLU A 52 -7.93 -11.83 -1.77
CA GLU A 52 -9.01 -12.80 -1.98
C GLU A 52 -10.26 -12.12 -2.56
N SER A 53 -11.01 -12.85 -3.39
CA SER A 53 -12.19 -12.30 -4.06
C SER A 53 -13.31 -11.97 -3.07
N VAL A 54 -13.69 -10.70 -3.01
CA VAL A 54 -14.74 -10.18 -2.13
C VAL A 54 -15.66 -9.20 -2.87
N ASP A 55 -16.84 -8.98 -2.30
CA ASP A 55 -17.78 -7.97 -2.81
C ASP A 55 -17.29 -6.56 -2.46
N ILE A 56 -17.21 -5.67 -3.45
CA ILE A 56 -16.81 -4.27 -3.26
C ILE A 56 -17.69 -3.53 -2.24
N SER A 57 -18.96 -3.89 -2.10
CA SER A 57 -19.86 -3.32 -1.09
C SER A 57 -19.42 -3.63 0.34
N ASN A 58 -18.81 -4.80 0.57
CA ASN A 58 -18.22 -5.17 1.85
C ASN A 58 -16.94 -4.37 2.14
N VAL A 59 -16.12 -4.12 1.11
CA VAL A 59 -14.94 -3.26 1.24
C VAL A 59 -15.34 -1.82 1.58
N LYS A 60 -16.33 -1.27 0.87
CA LYS A 60 -16.93 0.05 1.18
C LYS A 60 -17.51 0.10 2.60
N LYS A 61 -18.20 -0.96 3.04
CA LYS A 61 -18.70 -1.10 4.42
C LYS A 61 -17.56 -1.05 5.45
N LEU A 62 -16.45 -1.74 5.20
CA LEU A 62 -15.28 -1.73 6.09
C LEU A 62 -14.63 -0.34 6.17
N ILE A 63 -14.42 0.33 5.02
CA ILE A 63 -13.84 1.69 4.98
C ILE A 63 -14.73 2.66 5.77
N ASN A 64 -16.03 2.70 5.49
CA ASN A 64 -16.96 3.56 6.22
C ASN A 64 -16.91 3.29 7.72
N ARG A 65 -16.90 2.01 8.11
CA ARG A 65 -16.87 1.65 9.53
C ARG A 65 -15.58 2.05 10.24
N LEU A 66 -14.43 1.93 9.57
CA LEU A 66 -13.15 2.41 10.09
C LEU A 66 -13.16 3.93 10.28
N ILE A 67 -13.69 4.68 9.31
CA ILE A 67 -13.81 6.14 9.42
C ILE A 67 -14.77 6.54 10.54
N ASP A 68 -15.91 5.87 10.68
CA ASP A 68 -16.88 6.15 11.76
C ASP A 68 -16.26 5.93 13.15
N ASP A 69 -15.44 4.89 13.30
CA ASP A 69 -14.90 4.48 14.60
C ASP A 69 -13.56 5.19 14.97
N PHE A 70 -12.77 5.59 13.98
CA PHE A 70 -11.41 6.16 14.18
C PHE A 70 -11.24 7.61 13.68
N GLY A 71 -12.16 8.13 12.86
CA GLY A 71 -12.14 9.48 12.32
C GLY A 71 -11.52 9.58 10.92
N GLU A 72 -11.71 10.73 10.25
CA GLU A 72 -11.18 10.98 8.90
C GLU A 72 -9.64 11.09 8.86
N ASP A 73 -8.99 11.32 10.01
CA ASP A 73 -7.53 11.36 10.14
C ASP A 73 -6.89 9.96 10.26
N PHE A 74 -7.68 8.89 10.37
CA PHE A 74 -7.15 7.52 10.44
C PHE A 74 -6.72 7.06 9.04
N THR A 75 -5.43 6.78 8.87
CA THR A 75 -4.85 6.44 7.56
C THR A 75 -5.38 5.09 7.08
N ILE A 76 -6.06 5.07 5.92
CA ILE A 76 -6.47 3.84 5.24
C ILE A 76 -5.72 3.74 3.92
N THR A 77 -4.99 2.65 3.71
CA THR A 77 -4.31 2.34 2.45
C THR A 77 -4.77 0.99 1.92
N MET A 78 -4.36 0.65 0.70
CA MET A 78 -4.61 -0.66 0.11
C MET A 78 -3.38 -1.10 -0.68
N ALA A 79 -3.21 -2.41 -0.88
CA ALA A 79 -2.05 -2.97 -1.59
C ALA A 79 -2.42 -3.69 -2.91
N PRO A 80 -2.93 -2.98 -3.95
CA PRO A 80 -3.25 -3.60 -5.23
C PRO A 80 -1.99 -4.05 -5.98
N VAL A 81 -2.08 -5.16 -6.72
CA VAL A 81 -1.12 -5.44 -7.79
C VAL A 81 -1.18 -4.39 -8.90
N ALA A 82 -0.04 -4.09 -9.51
CA ALA A 82 0.07 -3.06 -10.55
C ALA A 82 -0.96 -3.23 -11.69
N ASP A 83 -1.17 -4.48 -12.14
CA ASP A 83 -2.13 -4.80 -13.19
C ASP A 83 -3.57 -4.33 -12.88
N ALA A 84 -3.99 -4.43 -11.62
CA ALA A 84 -5.31 -3.98 -11.17
C ALA A 84 -5.49 -2.46 -11.26
N LEU A 85 -4.39 -1.70 -11.20
CA LEU A 85 -4.40 -0.25 -11.41
C LEU A 85 -4.17 0.14 -12.88
N ILE A 86 -3.65 -0.75 -13.72
CA ILE A 86 -3.44 -0.48 -15.15
C ILE A 86 -4.71 -0.77 -15.96
N ASN A 87 -5.40 -1.88 -15.70
CA ASN A 87 -6.40 -2.45 -16.60
C ASN A 87 -7.85 -2.38 -16.09
N ASP A 88 -8.13 -1.65 -15.01
CA ASP A 88 -9.44 -1.54 -14.33
C ASP A 88 -10.10 -2.88 -13.95
N GLY A 89 -9.37 -3.99 -14.09
CA GLY A 89 -9.80 -5.34 -13.78
C GLY A 89 -9.88 -5.62 -12.29
N ALA A 90 -10.32 -6.84 -11.96
CA ALA A 90 -10.66 -7.24 -10.60
C ALA A 90 -9.45 -7.47 -9.67
N GLY A 91 -8.23 -7.64 -10.21
CA GLY A 91 -7.06 -8.06 -9.45
C GLY A 91 -7.33 -9.32 -8.62
N PHE A 92 -6.64 -9.46 -7.48
CA PHE A 92 -6.91 -10.54 -6.52
C PHE A 92 -8.19 -10.32 -5.71
N GLY A 93 -8.54 -9.06 -5.45
CA GLY A 93 -9.67 -8.68 -4.60
C GLY A 93 -11.05 -8.96 -5.20
N GLY A 94 -11.14 -9.30 -6.48
CA GLY A 94 -12.43 -9.61 -7.13
C GLY A 94 -13.25 -8.36 -7.53
N PHE A 95 -12.70 -7.16 -7.37
CA PHE A 95 -13.37 -5.89 -7.68
C PHE A 95 -12.41 -4.91 -8.37
N SER A 96 -12.97 -3.93 -9.10
CA SER A 96 -12.18 -2.88 -9.72
C SER A 96 -11.73 -1.84 -8.69
N TYR A 97 -10.41 -1.68 -8.52
CA TYR A 97 -9.85 -0.61 -7.69
C TYR A 97 -10.22 0.78 -8.23
N LYS A 98 -10.43 0.90 -9.54
CA LYS A 98 -10.86 2.17 -10.16
C LYS A 98 -12.28 2.53 -9.76
N GLU A 99 -13.18 1.54 -9.75
CA GLU A 99 -14.55 1.71 -9.26
C GLU A 99 -14.55 2.11 -7.78
N LEU A 100 -13.74 1.44 -6.95
CA LEU A 100 -13.63 1.76 -5.52
C LEU A 100 -13.06 3.17 -5.31
N TYR A 101 -11.99 3.53 -6.02
CA TYR A 101 -11.36 4.85 -5.92
C TYR A 101 -12.30 5.99 -6.34
N ASN A 102 -13.11 5.78 -7.39
CA ASN A 102 -14.07 6.77 -7.86
C ASN A 102 -15.38 6.81 -7.04
N SER A 103 -15.53 5.94 -6.04
CA SER A 103 -16.69 5.94 -5.15
C SER A 103 -16.58 6.99 -4.05
N LYS A 104 -17.63 7.15 -3.24
CA LYS A 104 -17.61 8.08 -2.09
C LYS A 104 -16.57 7.67 -1.07
N GLU A 105 -16.40 6.36 -0.87
CA GLU A 105 -15.45 5.75 0.05
C GLU A 105 -14.01 5.92 -0.42
N GLY A 106 -13.78 6.01 -1.74
CA GLY A 106 -12.45 6.19 -2.31
C GLY A 106 -11.73 7.44 -1.83
N ARG A 107 -12.46 8.48 -1.39
CA ARG A 107 -11.89 9.70 -0.79
C ARG A 107 -11.13 9.43 0.51
N HIS A 108 -11.45 8.35 1.20
CA HIS A 108 -10.83 7.94 2.47
C HIS A 108 -9.58 7.10 2.26
N ILE A 109 -9.31 6.64 1.03
CA ILE A 109 -8.08 5.91 0.71
C ILE A 109 -6.96 6.94 0.56
N SER A 110 -5.99 6.87 1.47
CA SER A 110 -4.87 7.79 1.56
C SER A 110 -3.91 7.60 0.39
N TRP A 111 -3.53 6.36 0.08
CA TRP A 111 -2.77 5.97 -1.11
C TRP A 111 -2.86 4.45 -1.36
N PHE A 112 -2.27 4.01 -2.47
CA PHE A 112 -2.12 2.61 -2.86
C PHE A 112 -0.65 2.19 -2.74
N ASN A 113 -0.40 1.16 -1.93
CA ASN A 113 0.86 0.43 -1.87
C ASN A 113 0.92 -0.54 -3.05
N THR A 114 1.20 0.00 -4.24
CA THR A 114 1.07 -0.77 -5.48
C THR A 114 2.18 -1.81 -5.61
N GLN A 115 1.81 -3.08 -5.63
CA GLN A 115 2.70 -4.20 -5.80
C GLN A 115 3.17 -4.28 -7.27
N CYS A 116 4.27 -3.61 -7.59
CA CYS A 116 4.92 -3.65 -8.91
C CYS A 116 5.95 -4.77 -8.99
N TYR A 117 5.63 -5.92 -8.41
CA TYR A 117 6.50 -7.09 -8.39
C TYR A 117 6.69 -7.61 -9.82
N ASP A 118 7.92 -7.99 -10.16
CA ASP A 118 8.34 -8.37 -11.52
C ASP A 118 8.06 -7.33 -12.63
N SER A 119 7.64 -6.13 -12.26
CA SER A 119 7.20 -5.06 -13.17
C SER A 119 7.61 -3.68 -12.64
N TYR A 120 8.71 -3.62 -11.89
CA TYR A 120 9.24 -2.39 -11.27
C TYR A 120 9.94 -1.49 -12.30
N THR A 121 9.15 -0.91 -13.21
CA THR A 121 9.66 -0.03 -14.29
C THR A 121 8.89 1.28 -14.39
N LEU A 122 9.51 2.28 -15.02
CA LEU A 122 8.85 3.53 -15.37
C LEU A 122 7.59 3.30 -16.22
N GLU A 123 7.60 2.32 -17.12
CA GLU A 123 6.47 2.03 -18.02
C GLU A 123 5.24 1.55 -17.25
N THR A 124 5.43 0.67 -16.26
CA THR A 124 4.37 0.23 -15.35
C THR A 124 3.79 1.42 -14.59
N TYR A 125 4.65 2.23 -13.97
CA TYR A 125 4.21 3.40 -13.21
C TYR A 125 3.46 4.40 -14.11
N ASP A 126 4.01 4.72 -15.29
CA ASP A 126 3.37 5.60 -16.28
C ASP A 126 2.01 5.08 -16.75
N SER A 127 1.84 3.76 -16.89
CA SER A 127 0.56 3.14 -17.25
C SER A 127 -0.49 3.33 -16.15
N ILE A 128 -0.11 3.18 -14.87
CA ILE A 128 -0.99 3.46 -13.73
C ILE A 128 -1.44 4.92 -13.73
N ILE A 129 -0.49 5.86 -13.93
CA ILE A 129 -0.81 7.29 -13.94
C ILE A 129 -1.69 7.67 -15.12
N LYS A 130 -1.41 7.13 -16.32
CA LYS A 130 -2.24 7.31 -17.53
C LYS A 130 -3.66 6.78 -17.34
N ASN A 131 -3.82 5.73 -16.54
CA ASN A 131 -5.13 5.22 -16.18
C ASN A 131 -5.84 6.08 -15.10
N GLY A 132 -5.28 7.24 -14.72
CA GLY A 132 -5.96 8.25 -13.91
C GLY A 132 -5.79 8.10 -12.39
N TYR A 133 -4.79 7.35 -11.93
CA TYR A 133 -4.33 7.44 -10.54
C TYR A 133 -3.28 8.54 -10.44
N PRO A 134 -3.42 9.53 -9.53
CA PRO A 134 -2.42 10.59 -9.42
C PRO A 134 -1.12 10.06 -8.76
N PRO A 135 0.07 10.57 -9.11
CA PRO A 135 1.33 10.12 -8.53
C PRO A 135 1.39 10.20 -6.99
N GLU A 136 0.74 11.20 -6.42
CA GLU A 136 0.62 11.40 -4.97
C GLU A 136 -0.29 10.37 -4.26
N LYS A 137 -0.89 9.42 -5.00
CA LYS A 137 -1.68 8.29 -4.47
C LYS A 137 -1.03 6.94 -4.75
N VAL A 138 0.13 6.88 -5.40
CA VAL A 138 0.75 5.62 -5.86
C VAL A 138 2.14 5.48 -5.26
N VAL A 139 2.28 4.56 -4.31
CA VAL A 139 3.56 4.12 -3.75
C VAL A 139 4.07 2.96 -4.61
N PHE A 140 5.33 3.05 -5.03
CA PHE A 140 5.93 2.10 -5.98
C PHE A 140 6.60 0.95 -5.24
N GLY A 141 5.93 -0.21 -5.18
CA GLY A 141 6.34 -1.37 -4.40
C GLY A 141 7.31 -2.30 -5.09
N LEU A 142 8.44 -2.56 -4.44
CA LEU A 142 9.45 -3.51 -4.86
C LEU A 142 9.30 -4.83 -4.09
N LEU A 143 9.46 -5.96 -4.77
CA LEU A 143 9.63 -7.24 -4.10
C LEU A 143 11.08 -7.37 -3.59
N GLY A 144 11.24 -7.61 -2.30
CA GLY A 144 12.53 -7.90 -1.67
C GLY A 144 13.08 -9.26 -2.12
N GLY A 145 14.32 -9.55 -1.73
CA GLY A 145 14.99 -10.82 -2.05
C GLY A 145 15.75 -10.83 -3.38
N ASP A 146 15.47 -9.92 -4.31
CA ASP A 146 16.30 -9.73 -5.52
C ASP A 146 17.43 -8.71 -5.29
N TYR A 147 18.57 -9.23 -4.83
CA TYR A 147 19.76 -8.43 -4.54
C TYR A 147 20.54 -8.05 -5.80
N ASP A 148 20.51 -8.91 -6.82
CA ASP A 148 21.27 -8.69 -8.06
C ASP A 148 20.54 -7.68 -8.97
N GLY A 149 19.21 -7.72 -8.98
CA GLY A 149 18.35 -6.79 -9.72
C GLY A 149 18.19 -5.42 -9.07
N PHE A 150 18.67 -5.21 -7.83
CA PHE A 150 18.46 -3.96 -7.11
C PHE A 150 19.03 -2.73 -7.84
N THR A 151 20.16 -2.85 -8.53
CA THR A 151 20.72 -1.74 -9.32
C THR A 151 19.78 -1.31 -10.46
N VAL A 152 19.07 -2.26 -11.07
CA VAL A 152 18.06 -1.98 -12.09
C VAL A 152 16.86 -1.27 -11.45
N ALA A 153 16.38 -1.76 -10.29
CA ALA A 153 15.31 -1.10 -9.54
C ALA A 153 15.65 0.35 -9.18
N LEU A 154 16.90 0.60 -8.74
CA LEU A 154 17.41 1.97 -8.46
C LEU A 154 17.41 2.86 -9.70
N HIS A 155 17.68 2.31 -10.88
CA HIS A 155 17.61 3.08 -12.11
C HIS A 155 16.15 3.43 -12.48
N GLU A 156 15.23 2.48 -12.33
CA GLU A 156 13.82 2.68 -12.66
C GLU A 156 13.12 3.66 -11.71
N ILE A 157 13.37 3.59 -10.40
CA ILE A 157 12.84 4.58 -9.45
C ILE A 157 13.33 6.00 -9.76
N ASN A 158 14.61 6.16 -10.15
CA ASN A 158 15.14 7.47 -10.53
C ASN A 158 14.40 8.03 -11.75
N LYS A 159 14.13 7.21 -12.77
CA LYS A 159 13.31 7.62 -13.92
C LYS A 159 11.90 8.05 -13.51
N VAL A 160 11.26 7.31 -12.59
CA VAL A 160 9.93 7.65 -12.07
C VAL A 160 9.97 8.99 -11.34
N LYS A 161 10.90 9.20 -10.39
CA LYS A 161 11.07 10.48 -9.67
C LYS A 161 11.38 11.64 -10.63
N GLU A 162 12.19 11.40 -11.66
CA GLU A 162 12.51 12.41 -12.66
C GLU A 162 11.26 12.90 -13.40
N LYS A 163 10.38 11.98 -13.79
CA LYS A 163 9.16 12.27 -14.55
C LYS A 163 7.98 12.72 -13.67
N TYR A 164 7.79 12.10 -12.51
CA TYR A 164 6.67 12.34 -11.59
C TYR A 164 7.17 12.91 -10.27
N LYS A 165 7.34 14.23 -10.22
CA LYS A 165 7.85 14.93 -9.03
C LYS A 165 7.00 14.72 -7.77
N LYS A 166 5.70 14.47 -7.95
CA LYS A 166 4.73 14.21 -6.87
C LYS A 166 4.56 12.73 -6.53
N MET A 167 5.39 11.83 -7.07
CA MET A 167 5.39 10.42 -6.65
C MET A 167 5.36 10.36 -5.12
N LEU A 168 4.52 9.51 -4.51
CA LEU A 168 4.37 9.51 -3.05
C LEU A 168 5.50 8.79 -2.31
N GLY A 169 6.09 7.76 -2.90
CA GLY A 169 7.15 7.00 -2.24
C GLY A 169 7.31 5.59 -2.76
N VAL A 170 8.03 4.78 -2.00
CA VAL A 170 8.31 3.38 -2.29
C VAL A 170 8.12 2.51 -1.05
N PHE A 171 7.94 1.22 -1.27
CA PHE A 171 7.97 0.22 -0.23
C PHE A 171 8.72 -1.02 -0.71
N VAL A 172 9.15 -1.86 0.22
CA VAL A 172 9.74 -3.17 -0.08
C VAL A 172 9.00 -4.27 0.65
N TRP A 173 8.59 -5.31 -0.08
CA TRP A 173 8.02 -6.52 0.51
C TRP A 173 9.08 -7.63 0.57
N GLU A 174 9.75 -7.90 1.67
CA GLU A 174 9.60 -7.33 3.01
C GLU A 174 10.95 -6.92 3.61
N TYR A 175 10.92 -6.15 4.71
CA TYR A 175 12.10 -5.59 5.36
C TYR A 175 13.24 -6.61 5.55
N LEU A 176 12.98 -7.81 6.07
CA LEU A 176 14.03 -8.79 6.40
C LEU A 176 14.85 -9.26 5.19
N ILE A 177 14.31 -9.13 3.98
CA ILE A 177 14.96 -9.50 2.73
C ILE A 177 15.20 -8.29 1.82
N ALA A 178 15.14 -7.08 2.37
CA ALA A 178 15.34 -5.86 1.60
C ALA A 178 16.78 -5.78 1.07
N PRO A 179 16.98 -5.59 -0.25
CA PRO A 179 18.30 -5.35 -0.83
C PRO A 179 18.83 -3.95 -0.41
N PRO A 180 20.15 -3.69 -0.51
CA PRO A 180 21.18 -4.49 -1.16
C PRO A 180 21.96 -5.43 -0.23
N ASP A 181 21.84 -5.31 1.09
CA ASP A 181 22.68 -6.06 2.03
C ASP A 181 21.85 -7.06 2.84
N LYS A 182 22.09 -8.35 2.60
CA LYS A 182 21.49 -9.48 3.32
C LYS A 182 21.71 -9.43 4.84
N LYS A 183 22.70 -8.67 5.31
CA LYS A 183 23.06 -8.52 6.73
C LYS A 183 22.61 -7.19 7.33
N ASP A 184 22.25 -6.22 6.49
CA ASP A 184 21.76 -4.91 6.92
C ASP A 184 20.60 -4.44 6.01
N PRO A 185 19.40 -5.00 6.19
CA PRO A 185 18.23 -4.62 5.38
C PRO A 185 17.88 -3.13 5.48
N SER A 186 18.29 -2.44 6.56
CA SER A 186 18.07 -0.99 6.71
C SER A 186 18.77 -0.15 5.64
N GLN A 187 19.73 -0.72 4.90
CA GLN A 187 20.37 -0.05 3.77
C GLN A 187 19.37 0.30 2.67
N PHE A 188 18.30 -0.48 2.47
CA PHE A 188 17.23 -0.13 1.54
C PHE A 188 16.67 1.26 1.85
N CYS A 189 16.17 1.46 3.08
CA CYS A 189 15.55 2.70 3.49
C CYS A 189 16.53 3.89 3.46
N LYS A 190 17.81 3.67 3.81
CA LYS A 190 18.86 4.69 3.72
C LYS A 190 19.08 5.15 2.28
N ILE A 191 19.13 4.22 1.33
CA ILE A 191 19.33 4.52 -0.09
C ILE A 191 18.10 5.20 -0.67
N MET A 192 16.91 4.66 -0.39
CA MET A 192 15.66 5.23 -0.89
C MET A 192 15.43 6.64 -0.35
N LYS A 193 15.75 6.92 0.91
CA LYS A 193 15.74 8.28 1.46
C LYS A 193 16.71 9.23 0.73
N GLY A 194 17.83 8.73 0.21
CA GLY A 194 18.74 9.56 -0.61
C GLY A 194 18.20 9.85 -2.02
N ILE A 195 17.36 8.96 -2.54
CA ILE A 195 16.73 9.10 -3.86
C ILE A 195 15.50 10.00 -3.76
N ILE A 196 14.76 9.90 -2.67
CA ILE A 196 13.43 10.47 -2.47
C ILE A 196 13.58 11.63 -1.46
N ASP A 197 13.35 12.89 -1.86
CA ASP A 197 13.69 14.08 -1.04
C ASP A 197 13.01 14.07 0.35
N GLU A 198 13.63 14.69 1.36
CA GLU A 198 13.32 14.46 2.78
C GLU A 198 11.91 14.86 3.27
N ASP A 199 11.14 15.67 2.52
CA ASP A 199 10.03 16.42 3.12
C ASP A 199 8.60 15.90 2.84
N GLU A 200 8.36 14.95 1.92
CA GLU A 200 6.97 14.61 1.50
C GLU A 200 6.68 13.13 1.20
N TYR A 201 7.55 12.19 1.55
CA TYR A 201 7.41 10.81 1.06
C TYR A 201 7.14 9.76 2.13
N VAL A 202 6.31 8.78 1.75
CA VAL A 202 5.98 7.63 2.57
C VAL A 202 6.96 6.50 2.24
N LEU A 203 7.70 6.05 3.25
CA LEU A 203 8.39 4.77 3.24
C LEU A 203 7.53 3.78 4.01
N VAL A 204 7.05 2.76 3.32
CA VAL A 204 6.35 1.64 3.95
C VAL A 204 7.31 0.45 3.97
N ASP A 205 7.44 -0.20 5.13
CA ASP A 205 8.21 -1.44 5.34
C ASP A 205 7.24 -2.57 5.72
#